data_AF-A0A9J6FC67-F1
#
_entry.id   AF-A0A9J6FC67-F1
#
_cell.length_a   1.000
_cell.length_b   1.000
_cell.length_c   1.000
_cell.angle_alpha   90.00
_cell.angle_beta   90.00
_cell.angle_gamma   90.00
#
_symmetry.space_group_name_H-M   'P 1'
#
loop_
_entity.id
_entity.type
_entity.pdbx_description
1 polymer ?
#
loop_
_entity_poly.entity_id
_entity_poly.type
_entity_poly.pdbx_seq_one_letter_code
_entity_poly.pdbx_strand_id
1 'polypeptide(L)'
;MLIYLASPVLFIPCDHQRATAILWCVATACCLACVFNKYDWNRGEAPEGEWAKMAYAFGDKIVFSIALSWGVFACATGRGGIVNALLSWKAFVPLGRLSLGVYVIHVPFLNVHYSASRERLYYSAFALATQFFGVLMWSLVLSFFLFLLIEAPTGRLEKMFFSYIVRGSSKQSEKPTVVISYLKDVALGEAKKQTEEDWKSRA
;
A
#
# COMPACT_ATOMS: atom_id res chain seq x y z
N MET A 1 1.08 -9.72 -23.49
CA MET A 1 0.78 -10.99 -24.18
C MET A 1 2.08 -11.67 -24.64
N LEU A 2 3.10 -11.70 -23.79
CA LEU A 2 4.17 -12.68 -23.82
C LEU A 2 4.27 -13.17 -22.38
N ILE A 3 3.61 -14.30 -22.21
CA ILE A 3 3.26 -14.97 -20.97
C ILE A 3 4.51 -15.69 -20.47
N TYR A 4 4.87 -15.45 -19.21
CA TYR A 4 5.17 -16.47 -18.20
C TYR A 4 6.05 -17.68 -18.59
N LEU A 5 6.97 -17.57 -19.56
CA LEU A 5 7.80 -18.71 -19.98
C LEU A 5 9.05 -18.94 -19.13
N ALA A 6 9.35 -18.11 -18.13
CA ALA A 6 10.62 -18.27 -17.39
C ALA A 6 10.59 -17.68 -15.98
N SER A 7 9.72 -18.17 -15.10
CA SER A 7 9.94 -18.00 -13.65
C SER A 7 9.64 -19.30 -12.91
N PRO A 8 10.56 -19.76 -12.06
CA PRO A 8 10.91 -21.16 -11.90
C PRO A 8 10.03 -21.82 -10.84
N VAL A 9 8.83 -22.28 -11.22
CA VAL A 9 8.00 -23.13 -10.34
C VAL A 9 8.35 -24.62 -10.50
N LEU A 10 9.18 -24.98 -11.49
CA LEU A 10 9.35 -26.38 -11.89
C LEU A 10 10.51 -27.14 -11.23
N PHE A 11 11.32 -26.54 -10.35
CA PHE A 11 12.42 -27.28 -9.70
C PHE A 11 12.75 -26.73 -8.31
N ILE A 12 11.81 -26.88 -7.36
CA ILE A 12 12.07 -26.62 -5.95
C ILE A 12 12.04 -27.97 -5.23
N PRO A 13 13.10 -28.35 -4.47
CA PRO A 13 13.13 -29.61 -3.74
C PRO A 13 11.93 -29.71 -2.79
N CYS A 14 11.32 -30.91 -2.71
CA CYS A 14 10.13 -31.21 -1.90
C CYS A 14 10.26 -30.76 -0.42
N ASP A 15 11.48 -30.66 0.08
CA ASP A 15 11.81 -30.17 1.42
C ASP A 15 11.38 -28.71 1.68
N HIS A 16 11.61 -27.81 0.71
CA HIS A 16 11.28 -26.39 0.87
C HIS A 16 9.76 -26.13 0.86
N GLN A 17 9.00 -26.98 0.16
CA GLN A 17 7.54 -26.88 0.13
C GLN A 17 6.91 -27.27 1.48
N ARG A 18 7.48 -28.28 2.15
CA ARG A 18 7.09 -28.69 3.51
C ARG A 18 7.39 -27.59 4.52
N ALA A 19 8.59 -27.00 4.47
CA ALA A 19 8.97 -25.88 5.34
C ALA A 19 8.04 -24.67 5.18
N THR A 20 7.64 -24.36 3.95
CA THR A 20 6.71 -23.24 3.68
C THR A 20 5.32 -23.52 4.24
N ALA A 21 4.81 -24.76 4.11
CA ALA A 21 3.53 -25.16 4.67
C ALA A 21 3.52 -25.10 6.22
N ILE A 22 4.60 -25.54 6.86
CA ILE A 22 4.78 -25.44 8.31
C ILE A 22 4.72 -23.97 8.73
N LEU A 23 5.42 -23.08 8.03
CA LEU A 23 5.43 -21.65 8.36
C LEU A 23 4.06 -21.00 8.17
N TRP A 24 3.26 -21.44 7.19
CA TRP A 24 1.86 -21.02 7.07
C TRP A 24 1.01 -21.49 8.25
N CYS A 25 1.13 -22.76 8.66
CA CYS A 25 0.42 -23.28 9.84
C CYS A 25 0.85 -22.59 11.13
N VAL A 26 2.15 -22.30 11.29
CA VAL A 26 2.67 -21.56 12.44
C VAL A 26 2.16 -20.13 12.43
N ALA A 27 2.15 -19.45 11.29
CA ALA A 27 1.64 -18.09 11.19
C ALA A 27 0.13 -18.02 11.52
N THR A 28 -0.69 -18.95 11.01
CA THR A 28 -2.13 -18.99 11.33
C THR A 28 -2.37 -19.35 12.80
N ALA A 29 -1.62 -20.29 13.36
CA ALA A 29 -1.68 -20.63 14.78
C ALA A 29 -1.29 -19.43 15.66
N CYS A 30 -0.23 -18.70 15.33
CA CYS A 30 0.17 -17.48 16.04
C CYS A 30 -0.92 -16.40 15.96
N CYS A 31 -1.52 -16.18 14.79
CA CYS A 31 -2.63 -15.22 14.65
C CYS A 31 -3.85 -15.61 15.50
N LEU A 32 -4.23 -16.90 15.50
CA LEU A 32 -5.32 -17.42 16.33
C LEU A 32 -5.00 -17.27 17.82
N ALA A 33 -3.78 -17.64 18.23
CA ALA A 33 -3.32 -17.47 19.61
C ALA A 33 -3.43 -16.02 20.06
N CYS A 34 -3.06 -15.04 19.25
CA CYS A 34 -3.22 -13.62 19.59
C CYS A 34 -4.69 -13.19 19.79
N VAL A 35 -5.65 -13.80 19.07
CA VAL A 35 -7.08 -13.52 19.24
C VAL A 35 -7.61 -14.15 20.52
N PHE A 36 -7.30 -15.42 20.76
CA PHE A 36 -7.72 -16.12 21.97
C PHE A 36 -7.06 -15.56 23.24
N ASN A 37 -5.84 -15.06 23.13
CA ASN A 37 -5.14 -14.45 24.25
C ASN A 37 -5.93 -13.26 24.87
N LYS A 38 -6.65 -12.48 24.04
CA LYS A 38 -7.52 -11.40 24.54
C LYS A 38 -8.78 -11.88 25.25
N TYR A 39 -9.23 -13.09 24.96
CA TYR A 39 -10.40 -13.66 25.60
C TYR A 39 -10.17 -13.85 27.10
N ASP A 40 -9.02 -14.43 27.47
CA ASP A 40 -8.64 -14.68 28.86
C ASP A 40 -8.43 -13.36 29.61
N TRP A 41 -7.80 -12.37 28.96
CA TRP A 41 -7.65 -11.02 29.51
C TRP A 41 -9.00 -10.36 29.83
N ASN A 42 -9.99 -10.51 28.94
CA ASN A 42 -11.31 -9.90 29.12
C ASN A 42 -12.17 -10.60 30.18
N ARG A 43 -11.84 -11.84 30.55
CA ARG A 43 -12.48 -12.58 31.66
C ARG A 43 -11.96 -12.18 33.04
N GLY A 44 -10.87 -11.40 33.10
CA GLY A 44 -10.25 -10.97 34.36
C GLY A 44 -9.23 -11.96 34.91
N GLU A 45 -8.92 -13.04 34.20
CA GLU A 45 -7.86 -14.01 34.54
C GLU A 45 -6.48 -13.49 34.11
N ALA A 46 -6.16 -12.24 34.49
CA ALA A 46 -4.86 -11.67 34.15
C ALA A 46 -3.74 -12.37 34.95
N PRO A 47 -2.61 -12.71 34.33
CA PRO A 47 -1.50 -13.38 35.01
C PRO A 47 -1.00 -12.52 36.18
N GLU A 48 -0.76 -13.14 37.34
CA GLU A 48 -0.48 -12.43 38.60
C GLU A 48 0.83 -11.62 38.57
N GLY A 49 1.80 -12.03 37.75
CA GLY A 49 3.08 -11.34 37.60
C GLY A 49 3.02 -10.06 36.76
N GLU A 50 3.54 -8.94 37.27
CA GLU A 50 3.60 -7.65 36.55
C GLU A 50 4.33 -7.75 35.20
N TRP A 51 5.47 -8.45 35.17
CA TRP A 51 6.22 -8.69 33.94
C TRP A 51 5.42 -9.48 32.90
N ALA A 52 4.62 -10.45 33.35
CA ALA A 52 3.75 -11.23 32.48
C ALA A 52 2.63 -10.37 31.89
N LYS A 53 2.03 -9.46 32.68
CA LYS A 53 1.03 -8.50 32.18
C LYS A 53 1.59 -7.61 31.08
N MET A 54 2.80 -7.07 31.27
CA MET A 54 3.45 -6.23 30.26
C MET A 54 3.76 -7.04 28.99
N ALA A 55 4.33 -8.23 29.14
CA ALA A 55 4.62 -9.12 28.01
C ALA A 55 3.34 -9.51 27.25
N TYR A 56 2.23 -9.76 27.95
CA TYR A 56 0.93 -10.02 27.32
C TYR A 56 0.35 -8.81 26.61
N ALA A 57 0.47 -7.61 27.19
CA ALA A 57 -0.12 -6.39 26.65
C ALA A 57 0.56 -5.88 25.36
N PHE A 58 1.88 -6.09 25.21
CA PHE A 58 2.64 -5.64 24.04
C PHE A 58 3.04 -6.79 23.09
N GLY A 59 3.24 -7.98 23.64
CA GLY A 59 3.69 -9.15 22.88
C GLY A 59 2.67 -9.61 21.84
N ASP A 60 1.37 -9.44 22.09
CA ASP A 60 0.31 -9.82 21.13
C ASP A 60 0.49 -9.11 19.79
N LYS A 61 0.80 -7.81 19.81
CA LYS A 61 1.01 -6.98 18.62
C LYS A 61 2.28 -7.38 17.90
N ILE A 62 3.36 -7.62 18.63
CA ILE A 62 4.67 -7.98 18.05
C ILE A 62 4.55 -9.34 17.33
N VAL A 63 3.99 -10.35 18.00
CA VAL A 63 3.79 -11.68 17.42
C VAL A 63 2.87 -11.62 16.20
N PHE A 64 1.79 -10.85 16.28
CA PHE A 64 0.88 -10.66 15.15
C PHE A 64 1.57 -9.97 13.96
N SER A 65 2.38 -8.93 14.20
CA SER A 65 3.14 -8.24 13.15
C SER A 65 4.18 -9.17 12.49
N ILE A 66 4.86 -10.02 13.26
CA ILE A 66 5.81 -11.01 12.72
C ILE A 66 5.08 -12.05 11.86
N ALA A 67 3.93 -12.55 12.33
CA ALA A 67 3.12 -13.50 11.57
C ALA A 67 2.61 -12.89 10.25
N LEU A 68 2.18 -11.62 10.25
CA LEU A 68 1.80 -10.90 9.04
C LEU A 68 3.00 -10.64 8.11
N SER A 69 4.16 -10.30 8.67
CA SER A 69 5.39 -10.08 7.90
C SER A 69 5.78 -11.32 7.09
N TRP A 70 5.69 -12.51 7.68
CA TRP A 70 5.88 -13.77 6.96
C TRP A 70 4.92 -13.91 5.78
N GLY A 71 3.63 -13.61 5.98
CA GLY A 71 2.63 -13.66 4.91
C GLY A 71 2.97 -12.74 3.74
N VAL A 72 3.41 -11.50 4.02
CA VAL A 72 3.85 -10.55 2.98
C VAL A 72 5.11 -11.05 2.27
N PHE A 73 6.08 -11.57 3.01
CA PHE A 73 7.32 -12.13 2.46
C PHE A 73 7.05 -13.35 1.56
N ALA A 74 6.14 -14.23 1.96
CA ALA A 74 5.70 -15.38 1.16
C ALA A 74 5.00 -14.94 -0.13
N CYS A 75 4.21 -13.86 -0.10
CA CYS A 75 3.61 -13.27 -1.29
C CYS A 75 4.66 -12.64 -2.21
N ALA A 76 5.61 -11.88 -1.67
CA ALA A 76 6.67 -11.23 -2.45
C ALA A 76 7.61 -12.23 -3.16
N THR A 77 7.83 -13.40 -2.56
CA THR A 77 8.66 -14.47 -3.13
C THR A 77 7.89 -15.41 -4.08
N GLY A 78 6.61 -15.14 -4.36
CA GLY A 78 5.77 -15.96 -5.24
C GLY A 78 5.33 -17.30 -4.64
N ARG A 79 5.57 -17.51 -3.34
CA ARG A 79 5.28 -18.75 -2.59
C ARG A 79 3.91 -18.74 -1.91
N GLY A 80 3.10 -17.71 -2.17
CA GLY A 80 1.80 -17.49 -1.53
C GLY A 80 0.60 -18.21 -2.16
N GLY A 81 0.76 -18.87 -3.32
CA GLY A 81 -0.32 -19.63 -3.97
C GLY A 81 -1.62 -18.81 -4.12
N ILE A 82 -2.70 -19.29 -3.51
CA ILE A 82 -4.03 -18.65 -3.51
C ILE A 82 -4.00 -17.25 -2.87
N VAL A 83 -3.21 -17.07 -1.80
CA VAL A 83 -3.11 -15.78 -1.10
C VAL A 83 -2.50 -14.72 -1.99
N ASN A 84 -1.52 -15.09 -2.82
CA ASN A 84 -0.93 -14.18 -3.80
C ASN A 84 -1.93 -13.79 -4.90
N ALA A 85 -2.77 -14.73 -5.34
CA ALA A 85 -3.83 -14.46 -6.31
C ALA A 85 -4.90 -13.50 -5.75
N LEU A 86 -5.25 -13.65 -4.47
CA LEU A 86 -6.10 -12.69 -3.77
C LEU A 86 -5.43 -11.32 -3.69
N LEU A 87 -4.23 -11.22 -3.09
CA LEU A 87 -3.57 -9.92 -2.89
C LEU A 87 -3.23 -9.17 -4.18
N SER A 88 -2.99 -9.88 -5.29
CA SER A 88 -2.75 -9.26 -6.60
C SER A 88 -4.02 -8.70 -7.26
N TRP A 89 -5.20 -8.87 -6.64
CA TRP A 89 -6.45 -8.42 -7.23
C TRP A 89 -6.56 -6.89 -7.22
N LYS A 90 -6.79 -6.30 -8.40
CA LYS A 90 -7.03 -4.86 -8.58
C LYS A 90 -8.17 -4.29 -7.72
N ALA A 91 -9.07 -5.14 -7.21
CA ALA A 91 -10.12 -4.76 -6.29
C ALA A 91 -9.58 -4.31 -4.91
N PHE A 92 -8.37 -4.72 -4.51
CA PHE A 92 -7.77 -4.30 -3.24
C PHE A 92 -7.32 -2.83 -3.24
N VAL A 93 -7.12 -2.23 -4.41
CA VAL A 93 -6.73 -0.82 -4.52
C VAL A 93 -7.84 0.12 -4.01
N PRO A 94 -9.09 0.06 -4.52
CA PRO A 94 -10.17 0.88 -3.96
C PRO A 94 -10.55 0.44 -2.54
N LEU A 95 -10.44 -0.86 -2.21
CA LEU A 95 -10.76 -1.35 -0.87
C LEU A 95 -9.80 -0.81 0.19
N GLY A 96 -8.50 -0.74 -0.09
CA GLY A 96 -7.51 -0.17 0.81
C GLY A 96 -7.77 1.31 1.12
N ARG A 97 -8.19 2.07 0.10
CA ARG A 97 -8.56 3.48 0.26
C ARG A 97 -9.82 3.67 1.10
N LEU A 98 -10.83 2.84 0.88
CA LEU A 98 -12.05 2.85 1.70
C LEU A 98 -11.74 2.48 3.15
N SER A 99 -10.89 1.46 3.38
CA SER A 99 -10.47 1.02 4.72
C SER A 99 -9.79 2.15 5.49
N LEU A 100 -8.98 2.96 4.80
CA LEU A 100 -8.31 4.11 5.38
C LEU A 100 -9.30 5.21 5.77
N GLY A 101 -10.30 5.48 4.93
CA GLY A 101 -11.39 6.41 5.29
C GLY A 101 -12.16 5.95 6.53
N VAL A 102 -12.44 4.64 6.64
CA VAL A 102 -13.14 4.06 7.80
C VAL A 102 -12.30 4.26 9.05
N TYR A 103 -11.00 3.97 8.99
CA TYR A 103 -10.08 4.15 10.11
C TYR A 103 -10.10 5.59 10.65
N VAL A 104 -10.07 6.59 9.78
CA VAL A 104 -10.07 8.00 10.18
C VAL A 104 -11.40 8.44 10.77
N ILE A 105 -12.53 8.02 10.20
CA ILE A 105 -13.87 8.47 10.64
C ILE A 105 -14.37 7.71 11.87
N HIS A 106 -13.88 6.50 12.10
CA HIS A 106 -14.38 5.62 13.16
C HIS A 106 -14.18 6.23 14.55
N VAL A 107 -12.98 6.76 14.84
CA VAL A 107 -12.65 7.37 16.14
C VAL A 107 -13.51 8.61 16.47
N PRO A 108 -13.64 9.63 15.59
CA PRO A 108 -14.51 10.77 15.89
C PRO A 108 -15.98 10.36 15.96
N PHE A 109 -16.43 9.41 15.13
CA PHE A 109 -17.79 8.89 15.19
C PHE A 109 -18.09 8.22 16.54
N LEU A 110 -17.19 7.35 17.03
CA LEU A 110 -17.30 6.73 18.36
C LEU A 110 -17.36 7.78 19.46
N ASN A 111 -16.50 8.80 19.42
CA ASN A 111 -16.52 9.87 20.43
C ASN A 111 -17.87 10.60 20.47
N VAL A 112 -18.43 10.95 19.31
CA VAL A 112 -19.75 11.59 19.23
C VAL A 112 -20.84 10.63 19.73
N HIS A 113 -20.83 9.38 19.28
CA HIS A 113 -21.79 8.35 19.70
C HIS A 113 -21.80 8.13 21.21
N TYR A 114 -20.61 8.04 21.83
CA TYR A 114 -20.48 7.90 23.29
C TYR A 114 -20.89 9.17 24.03
N SER A 115 -20.58 10.37 23.50
CA SER A 115 -21.00 11.63 24.13
C SER A 115 -22.52 11.85 24.08
N ALA A 116 -23.17 11.34 23.03
CA ALA A 116 -24.63 11.37 22.86
C ALA A 116 -25.34 10.30 23.71
N SER A 117 -24.69 9.16 23.94
CA SER A 117 -25.21 8.07 24.75
C SER A 117 -25.17 8.42 26.25
N ARG A 118 -26.27 8.96 26.77
CA ARG A 118 -26.41 9.29 28.21
C ARG A 118 -26.94 8.14 29.08
N GLU A 119 -27.20 6.99 28.48
CA GLU A 119 -27.83 5.83 29.12
C GLU A 119 -26.86 4.67 29.36
N ARG A 120 -27.21 3.82 30.34
CA ARG A 120 -26.38 2.70 30.81
C ARG A 120 -26.45 1.56 29.78
N LEU A 121 -25.35 1.31 29.06
CA LEU A 121 -25.27 0.24 28.07
C LEU A 121 -25.56 -1.13 28.72
N TYR A 122 -26.59 -1.81 28.22
CA TYR A 122 -26.94 -3.15 28.71
C TYR A 122 -25.95 -4.18 28.14
N TYR A 123 -25.24 -4.87 29.02
CA TYR A 123 -24.19 -5.82 28.64
C TYR A 123 -24.80 -7.18 28.26
N SER A 124 -25.42 -7.26 27.09
CA SER A 124 -25.86 -8.53 26.48
C SER A 124 -25.17 -8.76 25.14
N ALA A 125 -24.87 -10.01 24.81
CA ALA A 125 -24.19 -10.35 23.55
C ALA A 125 -24.94 -9.83 22.32
N PHE A 126 -26.28 -9.88 22.36
CA PHE A 126 -27.13 -9.37 21.29
C PHE A 126 -27.09 -7.83 21.17
N ALA A 127 -27.12 -7.12 22.29
CA ALA A 127 -27.02 -5.66 22.30
C ALA A 127 -25.64 -5.19 21.80
N LEU A 128 -24.57 -5.86 22.23
CA LEU A 128 -23.21 -5.57 21.81
C LEU A 128 -23.02 -5.81 20.31
N ALA A 129 -23.53 -6.92 19.78
CA ALA A 129 -23.49 -7.22 18.35
C ALA A 129 -24.25 -6.17 17.53
N THR A 130 -25.46 -5.81 17.97
CA THR A 130 -26.28 -4.79 17.28
C THR A 130 -25.59 -3.43 17.27
N GLN A 131 -25.01 -3.01 18.39
CA GLN A 131 -24.24 -1.76 18.48
C GLN A 131 -23.00 -1.80 17.59
N PHE A 132 -22.26 -2.91 17.58
CA PHE A 132 -21.08 -3.08 16.72
C PHE A 132 -21.43 -2.94 15.24
N PHE A 133 -22.46 -3.66 14.77
CA PHE A 133 -22.90 -3.54 13.37
C PHE A 133 -23.44 -2.15 13.03
N GLY A 134 -24.14 -1.50 13.97
CA GLY A 134 -24.62 -0.13 13.81
C GLY A 134 -23.47 0.86 13.63
N VAL A 135 -22.50 0.84 14.53
CA VAL A 135 -21.31 1.71 14.45
C VAL A 135 -20.52 1.43 13.17
N LEU A 136 -20.33 0.16 12.79
CA LEU A 136 -19.66 -0.20 11.54
C LEU A 136 -20.39 0.33 10.30
N MET A 137 -21.70 0.15 10.21
CA MET A 137 -22.51 0.63 9.09
C MET A 137 -22.39 2.15 8.94
N TRP A 138 -22.54 2.90 10.03
CA TRP A 138 -22.39 4.36 10.01
C TRP A 138 -20.97 4.79 9.64
N SER A 139 -19.95 4.13 10.18
CA SER A 139 -18.55 4.41 9.86
C SER A 139 -18.26 4.18 8.37
N LEU A 140 -18.80 3.10 7.78
CA LEU A 140 -18.64 2.79 6.36
C LEU A 140 -19.30 3.84 5.45
N VAL A 141 -20.54 4.24 5.78
CA VAL A 141 -21.28 5.25 5.02
C VAL A 141 -20.56 6.60 5.06
N LEU A 142 -20.17 7.07 6.26
CA LEU A 142 -19.46 8.34 6.41
C LEU A 142 -18.09 8.32 5.74
N SER A 143 -17.34 7.22 5.88
CA SER A 143 -16.08 7.03 5.18
C SER A 143 -16.23 7.11 3.67
N PHE A 144 -17.31 6.54 3.11
CA PHE A 144 -17.53 6.57 1.67
C PHE A 144 -17.74 8.00 1.17
N PHE A 145 -18.53 8.81 1.88
CA PHE A 145 -18.68 10.23 1.57
C PHE A 145 -17.36 11.00 1.69
N LEU A 146 -16.59 10.76 2.75
CA LEU A 146 -15.28 11.39 2.94
C LEU A 146 -14.30 11.03 1.82
N PHE A 147 -14.27 9.76 1.41
CA PHE A 147 -13.47 9.28 0.28
C PHE A 147 -13.87 9.98 -1.03
N LEU A 148 -15.18 10.12 -1.30
CA LEU A 148 -15.66 10.83 -2.50
C LEU A 148 -15.31 12.32 -2.49
N LEU A 149 -15.39 12.98 -1.32
CA LEU A 149 -15.14 14.42 -1.21
C LEU A 149 -13.65 14.76 -1.22
N ILE A 150 -12.79 13.96 -0.60
CA ILE A 150 -11.37 14.29 -0.42
C ILE A 150 -10.50 13.55 -1.43
N GLU A 151 -10.74 12.26 -1.66
CA GLU A 151 -9.81 11.45 -2.44
C GLU A 151 -10.03 11.60 -3.95
N ALA A 152 -11.28 11.83 -4.39
CA ALA A 152 -11.58 12.11 -5.80
C ALA A 152 -10.91 13.40 -6.33
N PRO A 153 -10.94 14.55 -5.63
CA PRO A 153 -10.20 15.73 -6.08
C PRO A 153 -8.68 15.57 -5.93
N THR A 154 -8.20 14.97 -4.83
CA THR A 154 -6.76 14.76 -4.61
C THR A 154 -6.13 13.91 -5.71
N GLY A 155 -6.82 12.84 -6.15
CA GLY A 155 -6.33 12.00 -7.25
C GLY A 155 -6.28 12.70 -8.61
N ARG A 156 -7.10 13.74 -8.83
CA ARG A 156 -6.99 14.58 -10.04
C ARG A 156 -5.87 15.60 -9.91
N LEU A 157 -5.71 16.19 -8.74
CA LEU A 157 -4.63 17.13 -8.45
C LEU A 157 -3.25 16.46 -8.61
N GLU A 158 -3.06 15.26 -8.06
CA GLU A 158 -1.79 14.52 -8.17
C GLU A 158 -1.37 14.31 -9.63
N LYS A 159 -2.31 13.95 -10.51
CA LYS A 159 -2.04 13.78 -11.94
C LYS A 159 -1.65 15.10 -12.61
N MET A 160 -2.27 16.21 -12.23
CA MET A 160 -1.92 17.54 -12.74
C MET A 160 -0.55 17.98 -12.24
N PHE A 161 -0.25 17.81 -10.95
CA PHE A 161 1.06 18.10 -10.37
C PHE A 161 2.17 17.24 -10.99
N PHE A 162 1.96 15.93 -11.15
CA PHE A 162 2.95 15.04 -11.76
C PHE A 162 3.17 15.37 -13.23
N SER A 163 2.10 15.66 -13.98
CA SER A 163 2.21 16.09 -15.37
C SER A 163 2.93 17.44 -15.49
N TYR A 164 2.73 18.36 -14.54
CA TYR A 164 3.43 19.63 -14.49
C TYR A 164 4.93 19.44 -14.23
N ILE A 165 5.30 18.60 -13.26
CA ILE A 165 6.71 18.30 -12.93
C ILE A 165 7.42 17.62 -14.11
N VAL A 166 6.81 16.59 -14.72
CA VAL A 166 7.40 15.88 -15.86
C VAL A 166 7.55 16.79 -17.08
N ARG A 167 6.56 17.65 -17.34
CA ARG A 167 6.58 18.59 -18.47
C ARG A 167 7.53 19.77 -18.26
N GLY A 168 7.87 20.11 -17.00
CA GLY A 168 8.94 21.04 -16.68
C GLY A 168 10.33 20.51 -17.07
N SER A 169 10.55 19.20 -16.93
CA SER A 169 11.83 18.55 -17.26
C SER A 169 12.08 18.44 -18.78
N SER A 170 11.02 18.24 -19.58
CA SER A 170 11.16 18.09 -21.03
C SER A 170 11.53 19.39 -21.76
N LYS A 171 11.14 20.56 -21.26
CA LYS A 171 11.46 21.85 -21.90
C LYS A 171 12.94 22.26 -21.78
N GLN A 172 13.70 21.68 -20.85
CA GLN A 172 15.13 21.97 -20.66
C GLN A 172 16.00 21.19 -21.67
N SER A 173 15.58 19.98 -22.07
CA SER A 173 16.38 19.08 -22.93
C SER A 173 16.26 19.34 -24.43
N GLU A 174 15.32 20.16 -24.89
CA GLU A 174 15.13 20.47 -26.32
C GLU A 174 16.08 21.58 -26.82
N LYS A 175 16.57 22.44 -25.93
CA LYS A 175 17.50 23.54 -26.27
C LYS A 175 18.89 23.12 -26.77
N PRO A 176 19.58 22.09 -26.23
CA PRO A 176 20.94 21.77 -26.70
C PRO A 176 20.96 21.25 -28.15
N THR A 177 19.98 20.43 -28.57
CA THR A 177 19.97 19.85 -29.92
C THR A 177 19.74 20.89 -31.01
N VAL A 178 18.83 21.84 -30.76
CA VAL A 178 18.51 22.92 -31.71
C VAL A 178 19.69 23.89 -31.85
N VAL A 179 20.36 24.24 -30.74
CA VAL A 179 21.56 25.11 -30.79
C VAL A 179 22.71 24.42 -31.54
N ILE A 180 22.92 23.12 -31.34
CA ILE A 180 23.97 22.36 -32.05
C ILE A 180 23.68 22.29 -33.56
N SER A 181 22.42 22.09 -33.97
CA SER A 181 22.06 22.13 -35.39
C SER A 181 22.30 23.52 -36.00
N TYR A 182 21.92 24.59 -35.29
CA TYR A 182 22.18 25.96 -35.75
C TYR A 182 23.68 26.26 -35.88
N LEU A 183 24.49 25.87 -34.89
CA LEU A 183 25.94 26.08 -34.94
C LEU A 183 26.60 25.29 -36.08
N LYS A 184 26.11 24.08 -36.37
CA LYS A 184 26.60 23.26 -37.48
C LYS A 184 26.29 23.90 -38.83
N ASP A 185 25.09 24.44 -38.99
CA ASP A 185 24.67 25.12 -40.22
C ASP A 185 25.47 26.40 -40.46
N VAL A 186 25.74 27.18 -39.40
CA VAL A 186 26.59 28.38 -39.48
C VAL A 186 28.02 28.04 -39.87
N ALA A 187 28.64 27.02 -39.23
CA ALA A 187 30.00 26.60 -39.54
C ALA A 187 30.15 26.07 -40.97
N LEU A 188 29.17 25.32 -41.48
CA LEU A 188 29.15 24.86 -42.88
C LEU A 188 29.06 26.04 -43.86
N GLY A 189 28.30 27.08 -43.51
CA GLY A 189 28.20 28.29 -44.31
C GLY A 189 29.53 29.05 -44.43
N GLU A 190 30.28 29.16 -43.33
CA GLU A 190 31.60 29.82 -43.34
C GLU A 190 32.65 29.00 -44.09
N ALA A 191 32.68 27.68 -43.89
CA ALA A 191 33.60 26.80 -44.60
C ALA A 191 33.41 26.90 -46.13
N LYS A 192 32.15 26.94 -46.58
CA LYS A 192 31.83 27.05 -48.01
C LYS A 192 32.33 28.37 -48.61
N LYS A 193 32.14 29.49 -47.90
CA LYS A 193 32.67 30.80 -48.32
C LYS A 193 34.20 30.79 -48.43
N GLN A 194 34.88 30.21 -47.44
CA GLN A 194 36.34 30.14 -47.44
C GLN A 194 36.88 29.34 -48.63
N THR A 195 36.29 28.19 -48.95
CA THR A 195 36.67 27.43 -50.15
C THR A 195 36.42 28.22 -51.43
N GLU A 196 35.32 28.96 -51.52
CA GLU A 196 34.98 29.71 -52.74
C GLU A 196 35.92 30.90 -52.97
N GLU A 197 36.45 31.50 -51.91
CA GLU A 197 37.52 32.51 -52.00
C GLU A 197 38.89 31.90 -52.35
N ASP A 198 39.25 30.72 -51.79
CA ASP A 198 40.48 30.02 -52.16
C ASP A 198 40.49 29.62 -53.64
N TRP A 199 39.37 29.09 -54.16
CA TRP A 199 39.20 28.78 -55.58
C TRP A 199 39.36 30.01 -56.48
N LYS A 200 38.84 31.18 -56.06
CA LYS A 200 38.99 32.44 -56.81
C LYS A 200 40.42 33.01 -56.78
N SER A 201 41.21 32.68 -55.76
CA SER A 201 42.62 33.13 -55.68
C SER A 201 43.57 32.31 -56.55
N ARG A 202 43.16 31.07 -56.91
CA ARG A 202 43.96 30.13 -57.70
C ARG A 202 43.61 30.12 -59.20
N ALA A 203 42.52 30.79 -59.59
CA ALA A 203 42.10 31.00 -60.97
C ALA A 203 42.60 32.36 -61.47
#